data_AF-A0A810MVY3-F1
#
_entry.id   AF-A0A810MVY3-F1
#
_cell.length_a   1.000
_cell.length_b   1.000
_cell.length_c   1.000
_cell.angle_alpha   90.00
_cell.angle_beta   90.00
_cell.angle_gamma   90.00
#
_symmetry.space_group_name_H-M   'P 1'
#
loop_
_entity.id
_entity.type
_entity.pdbx_description
1 polymer ?
#
loop_
_entity_poly.entity_id
_entity_poly.type
_entity_poly.pdbx_seq_one_letter_code
_entity_poly.pdbx_strand_id
1 'polypeptide(L)'
;MLITVSTTHRPATDLGYLLVKHPDRAHSFEMPTGTAHVLFPEATPQRCTAALLLDVDPLRLSGPKGRGGRGQPGAMPDDFTLGRYVNDRPYAASSLLAAALAKVFRSALRGDSKDRPELSATAIPLEVRVPVLRCRGGAELADRLFTPLGWAVTATAIPLDERFPQWGDSRYVDLTLTGTVRLADALNHLYVLLPVLDDAKHYWVAPDEIDKLLRAGSGWLADHPEHGLITRRYLAHRRALAGQALSRLAEQRLVEDDPEADTVEPPADGAGAGEAVRKPLAVERRAAVLAALAEVGATRVLDLGCGGGALLGDLARDRRFTEIVGVDVSARILEIAERRLRLDRLPERQRGRIKLWQSALTYRDDRLRGFDAAVLMEVVEHVDPPRLPALADAVFGHARPGAVVVTTPNVEYNVRYEGLAPGAHRHADHRFEWTRAEFTRWATEVAGRYGYTVGFTGVGDDDPQVGTPTQLALFTRAETAQPTEGVEK
;
A
#
# COMPACT_ATOMS: atom_id res chain seq x y z
N MET A 1 -5.84 -29.91 3.09
CA MET A 1 -6.18 -28.72 3.92
C MET A 1 -7.69 -28.55 4.03
N LEU A 2 -8.21 -28.12 5.18
CA LEU A 2 -9.64 -27.96 5.43
C LEU A 2 -9.96 -26.58 6.01
N ILE A 3 -11.06 -25.98 5.54
CA ILE A 3 -11.76 -24.88 6.22
C ILE A 3 -13.26 -25.17 6.22
N THR A 4 -13.93 -24.90 7.33
CA THR A 4 -15.38 -24.99 7.43
C THR A 4 -15.99 -23.63 7.73
N VAL A 5 -17.15 -23.36 7.14
CA VAL A 5 -17.97 -22.18 7.42
C VAL A 5 -19.35 -22.67 7.80
N SER A 6 -19.80 -22.30 9.00
CA SER A 6 -21.08 -22.71 9.57
C SER A 6 -21.92 -21.47 9.87
N THR A 7 -23.25 -21.62 9.80
CA THR A 7 -24.20 -20.60 10.23
C THR A 7 -25.40 -21.22 10.93
N THR A 8 -25.99 -20.44 11.84
CA THR A 8 -27.27 -20.71 12.51
C THR A 8 -28.35 -19.71 12.13
N HIS A 9 -28.11 -18.90 11.09
CA HIS A 9 -29.17 -18.12 10.42
C HIS A 9 -30.35 -19.02 10.07
N ARG A 10 -31.57 -18.48 9.96
CA ARG A 10 -32.76 -19.30 9.68
C ARG A 10 -33.45 -18.88 8.36
N PRO A 11 -33.57 -19.80 7.39
CA PRO A 11 -33.09 -21.19 7.41
C PRO A 11 -31.57 -21.28 7.17
N ALA A 12 -30.86 -22.12 7.93
CA ALA A 12 -29.39 -22.17 7.83
C ALA A 12 -28.91 -22.72 6.48
N THR A 13 -29.74 -23.55 5.84
CA THR A 13 -29.52 -24.06 4.48
C THR A 13 -29.34 -22.97 3.43
N ASP A 14 -29.75 -21.72 3.70
CA ASP A 14 -29.51 -20.60 2.79
C ASP A 14 -28.02 -20.30 2.58
N LEU A 15 -27.13 -20.81 3.45
CA LEU A 15 -25.68 -20.82 3.21
C LEU A 15 -25.31 -21.42 1.85
N GLY A 16 -26.06 -22.41 1.36
CA GLY A 16 -25.86 -23.00 0.04
C GLY A 16 -26.09 -22.01 -1.10
N TYR A 17 -27.13 -21.17 -1.01
CA TYR A 17 -27.40 -20.10 -1.98
C TYR A 17 -26.36 -18.98 -1.92
N LEU A 18 -25.90 -18.65 -0.72
CA LEU A 18 -24.85 -17.63 -0.54
C LEU A 18 -23.50 -18.09 -1.11
N LEU A 19 -23.13 -19.36 -0.95
CA LEU A 19 -21.91 -19.94 -1.52
C LEU A 19 -22.05 -20.37 -2.98
N VAL A 20 -23.28 -20.34 -3.52
CA VAL A 20 -23.65 -20.87 -4.83
C VAL A 20 -23.21 -22.34 -4.96
N LYS A 21 -23.53 -23.13 -3.93
CA LYS A 21 -23.27 -24.58 -3.85
C LYS A 21 -24.46 -25.26 -3.22
N HIS A 22 -25.06 -26.19 -3.96
CA HIS A 22 -26.19 -26.97 -3.45
C HIS A 22 -25.71 -27.93 -2.33
N PRO A 23 -26.34 -27.94 -1.15
CA PRO A 23 -25.93 -28.78 -0.01
C PRO A 23 -25.90 -30.29 -0.32
N ASP A 24 -26.89 -30.80 -1.04
CA ASP A 24 -26.98 -32.23 -1.39
C ASP A 24 -26.00 -32.69 -2.49
N ARG A 25 -25.07 -31.83 -2.92
CA ARG A 25 -24.10 -32.16 -3.96
C ARG A 25 -22.68 -31.94 -3.46
N ALA A 26 -21.82 -32.92 -3.69
CA ALA A 26 -20.38 -32.73 -3.61
C ALA A 26 -19.90 -32.03 -4.89
N HIS A 27 -19.14 -30.95 -4.74
CA HIS A 27 -18.58 -30.18 -5.86
C HIS A 27 -17.07 -30.38 -5.89
N SER A 28 -16.49 -30.56 -7.07
CA SER A 28 -15.04 -30.71 -7.24
C SER A 28 -14.50 -29.74 -8.28
N PHE A 29 -13.35 -29.14 -8.01
CA PHE A 29 -12.72 -28.12 -8.84
C PHE A 29 -11.24 -28.43 -9.02
N GLU A 30 -10.78 -28.52 -10.26
CA GLU A 30 -9.36 -28.73 -10.54
C GLU A 30 -8.53 -27.51 -10.12
N MET A 31 -7.41 -27.75 -9.44
CA MET A 31 -6.45 -26.73 -9.00
C MET A 31 -5.07 -27.02 -9.60
N PRO A 32 -4.21 -26.00 -9.80
CA PRO A 32 -2.83 -26.25 -10.26
C PRO A 32 -2.06 -27.23 -9.37
N THR A 33 -2.39 -27.26 -8.07
CA THR A 33 -1.72 -28.09 -7.06
C THR A 33 -2.52 -29.32 -6.62
N GLY A 34 -3.67 -29.63 -7.23
CA GLY A 34 -4.54 -30.75 -6.81
C GLY A 34 -6.02 -30.51 -7.10
N THR A 35 -6.91 -30.86 -6.17
CA THR A 35 -8.37 -30.73 -6.32
C THR A 35 -8.99 -30.08 -5.09
N ALA A 36 -9.87 -29.10 -5.31
CA ALA A 36 -10.68 -28.52 -4.25
C ALA A 36 -12.09 -29.13 -4.25
N HIS A 37 -12.55 -29.60 -3.09
CA HIS A 37 -13.86 -30.19 -2.88
C HIS A 37 -14.71 -29.30 -1.98
N VAL A 38 -15.98 -29.11 -2.32
CA VAL A 38 -16.98 -28.52 -1.43
C VAL A 38 -18.03 -29.57 -1.09
N LEU A 39 -18.24 -29.74 0.21
CA LEU A 39 -19.22 -30.66 0.78
C LEU A 39 -19.95 -29.98 1.94
N PHE A 40 -21.16 -30.43 2.23
CA PHE A 40 -21.96 -29.94 3.35
C PHE A 40 -22.14 -31.06 4.36
N PRO A 41 -21.21 -31.22 5.33
CA PRO A 41 -21.32 -32.28 6.35
C PRO A 41 -22.56 -32.13 7.23
N GLU A 42 -23.15 -30.94 7.29
CA GLU A 42 -24.41 -30.67 7.99
C GLU A 42 -25.22 -29.63 7.20
N ALA A 43 -26.48 -29.93 6.92
CA ALA A 43 -27.40 -29.04 6.22
C ALA A 43 -28.82 -29.20 6.76
N THR A 44 -29.08 -28.60 7.91
CA THR A 44 -30.41 -28.57 8.55
C THR A 44 -30.95 -27.14 8.56
N PRO A 45 -32.25 -26.92 8.77
CA PRO A 45 -32.79 -25.57 8.94
C PRO A 45 -32.19 -24.80 10.13
N GLN A 46 -31.65 -25.51 11.13
CA GLN A 46 -31.09 -24.94 12.36
C GLN A 46 -29.59 -24.64 12.26
N ARG A 47 -28.84 -25.47 11.54
CA ARG A 47 -27.40 -25.31 11.33
C ARG A 47 -27.00 -25.89 9.98
N CYS A 48 -26.19 -25.13 9.26
CA CYS A 48 -25.62 -25.54 7.99
C CYS A 48 -24.12 -25.27 8.02
N THR A 49 -23.33 -26.25 7.61
CA THR A 49 -21.87 -26.21 7.56
C THR A 49 -21.42 -26.56 6.16
N ALA A 50 -20.69 -25.66 5.52
CA ALA A 50 -19.96 -25.92 4.30
C ALA A 50 -18.49 -26.19 4.62
N ALA A 51 -17.91 -27.23 4.02
CA ALA A 51 -16.51 -27.58 4.13
C ALA A 51 -15.82 -27.44 2.77
N LEU A 52 -14.74 -26.66 2.72
CA LEU A 52 -13.82 -26.59 1.59
C LEU A 52 -12.56 -27.40 1.94
N LEU A 53 -12.39 -28.52 1.24
CA LEU A 53 -11.24 -29.40 1.36
C LEU A 53 -10.35 -29.24 0.12
N LEU A 54 -9.13 -28.74 0.30
CA LEU A 54 -8.11 -28.75 -0.76
C LEU A 54 -7.24 -29.99 -0.59
N ASP A 55 -7.42 -30.94 -1.50
CA ASP A 55 -6.59 -32.13 -1.66
C ASP A 55 -5.41 -31.77 -2.58
N VAL A 56 -4.20 -31.76 -2.04
CA VAL A 56 -2.99 -31.33 -2.75
C VAL A 56 -2.22 -32.54 -3.20
N ASP A 57 -1.89 -32.58 -4.49
CA ASP A 57 -0.98 -33.56 -5.07
C ASP A 57 0.48 -33.13 -4.81
N PRO A 58 1.23 -33.86 -3.95
CA PRO A 58 2.61 -33.50 -3.61
C PRO A 58 3.56 -33.54 -4.81
N LEU A 59 3.25 -34.37 -5.83
CA LEU A 59 4.07 -34.48 -7.04
C LEU A 59 3.87 -33.26 -7.94
N ARG A 60 2.62 -32.78 -8.09
CA ARG A 60 2.33 -31.52 -8.81
C ARG A 60 2.94 -30.31 -8.11
N LEU A 61 2.99 -30.32 -6.78
CA LEU A 61 3.62 -29.27 -6.00
C LEU A 61 5.15 -29.22 -6.17
N SER A 62 5.78 -30.35 -6.49
CA SER A 62 7.24 -30.54 -6.57
C SER A 62 7.83 -30.47 -7.99
N GLY A 63 7.00 -30.28 -9.02
CA GLY A 63 7.38 -30.41 -10.43
C GLY A 63 8.45 -29.41 -10.93
N PRO A 64 9.18 -29.72 -12.02
CA PRO A 64 10.23 -28.86 -12.56
C PRO A 64 9.64 -27.54 -13.07
N LYS A 65 10.15 -26.40 -12.57
CA LYS A 65 9.87 -25.09 -13.15
C LYS A 65 10.37 -25.09 -14.61
N GLY A 66 9.45 -24.89 -15.57
CA GLY A 66 9.78 -24.78 -16.99
C GLY A 66 10.88 -23.73 -17.27
N ARG A 67 11.71 -24.03 -18.28
CA ARG A 67 12.73 -23.13 -18.86
C ARG A 67 12.13 -21.74 -19.14
N GLY A 68 12.47 -20.74 -18.34
CA GLY A 68 12.09 -19.35 -18.66
C GLY A 68 12.26 -18.31 -17.54
N GLY A 69 12.29 -18.71 -16.27
CA GLY A 69 12.41 -17.75 -15.16
C GLY A 69 13.77 -17.77 -14.49
N ARG A 70 14.68 -16.84 -14.85
CA ARG A 70 15.81 -16.48 -13.99
C ARG A 70 15.27 -15.76 -12.74
N GLY A 71 14.96 -16.52 -11.70
CA GLY A 71 14.61 -16.00 -10.37
C GLY A 71 15.54 -16.60 -9.34
N GLN A 72 16.21 -15.73 -8.58
CA GLN A 72 17.08 -16.11 -7.45
C GLN A 72 16.38 -17.12 -6.52
N PRO A 73 17.14 -18.10 -5.98
CA PRO A 73 16.63 -19.05 -5.02
C PRO A 73 16.28 -18.34 -3.71
N GLY A 74 15.03 -18.50 -3.26
CA GLY A 74 14.73 -18.35 -1.85
C GLY A 74 15.56 -19.41 -1.12
N ALA A 75 16.41 -18.96 -0.21
CA ALA A 75 17.33 -19.78 0.55
C ALA A 75 16.61 -20.95 1.25
N MET A 76 16.69 -22.12 0.64
CA MET A 76 16.91 -23.37 1.37
C MET A 76 18.28 -23.85 0.89
N PRO A 77 19.23 -24.14 1.80
CA PRO A 77 20.52 -24.71 1.41
C PRO A 77 20.32 -25.93 0.52
N ASP A 78 21.23 -26.16 -0.43
CA ASP A 78 21.24 -27.33 -1.33
C ASP A 78 21.29 -28.69 -0.58
N ASP A 79 21.41 -28.68 0.75
CA ASP A 79 21.48 -29.84 1.65
C ASP A 79 20.13 -30.50 2.02
N PHE A 80 18.97 -29.98 1.60
CA PHE A 80 17.67 -30.61 1.94
C PHE A 80 16.77 -30.88 0.73
N THR A 81 17.26 -31.68 -0.20
CA THR A 81 16.49 -32.21 -1.36
C THR A 81 15.23 -32.99 -0.94
N LEU A 82 15.21 -33.60 0.25
CA LEU A 82 14.08 -34.33 0.83
C LEU A 82 12.88 -33.41 1.17
N GLY A 83 13.14 -32.16 1.54
CA GLY A 83 12.09 -31.21 1.95
C GLY A 83 11.14 -30.82 0.82
N ARG A 84 11.49 -31.13 -0.43
CA ARG A 84 10.58 -30.99 -1.58
C ARG A 84 9.49 -32.06 -1.58
N TYR A 85 9.82 -33.28 -1.15
CA TYR A 85 8.91 -34.43 -1.15
C TYR A 85 8.18 -34.61 0.18
N VAL A 86 8.85 -34.31 1.30
CA VAL A 86 8.28 -34.41 2.65
C VAL A 86 8.15 -33.01 3.23
N ASN A 87 6.95 -32.45 3.16
CA ASN A 87 6.61 -31.16 3.76
C ASN A 87 5.14 -31.12 4.18
N ASP A 88 4.81 -30.09 4.95
CA ASP A 88 3.51 -29.84 5.55
C ASP A 88 2.47 -29.22 4.62
N ARG A 89 2.89 -28.74 3.45
CA ARG A 89 2.09 -27.88 2.56
C ARG A 89 0.80 -28.54 2.05
N PRO A 90 0.73 -29.88 1.85
CA PRO A 90 -0.54 -30.54 1.53
C PRO A 90 -1.58 -30.50 2.65
N TYR A 91 -1.12 -30.38 3.90
CA TYR A 91 -1.92 -30.62 5.09
C TYR A 91 -2.31 -29.32 5.80
N ALA A 92 -1.39 -28.37 5.92
CA ALA A 92 -1.58 -27.13 6.65
C ALA A 92 -2.23 -26.02 5.79
N ALA A 93 -3.30 -25.40 6.30
CA ALA A 93 -3.95 -24.26 5.68
C ALA A 93 -2.95 -23.12 5.50
N SER A 94 -2.87 -22.63 4.26
CA SER A 94 -1.82 -21.74 3.76
C SER A 94 -2.37 -20.84 2.64
N SER A 95 -1.48 -20.11 1.97
CA SER A 95 -1.82 -19.36 0.75
C SER A 95 -2.50 -20.20 -0.36
N LEU A 96 -2.28 -21.52 -0.40
CA LEU A 96 -2.96 -22.43 -1.33
C LEU A 96 -4.47 -22.53 -1.04
N LEU A 97 -4.86 -22.55 0.24
CA LEU A 97 -6.26 -22.60 0.64
C LEU A 97 -6.97 -21.27 0.32
N ALA A 98 -6.28 -20.14 0.48
CA ALA A 98 -6.77 -18.83 0.04
C ALA A 98 -7.03 -18.78 -1.47
N ALA A 99 -6.15 -19.38 -2.28
CA ALA A 99 -6.37 -19.49 -3.73
C ALA A 99 -7.58 -20.39 -4.08
N ALA A 100 -7.80 -21.47 -3.33
CA ALA A 100 -8.99 -22.32 -3.48
C ALA A 100 -10.27 -21.56 -3.11
N LEU A 101 -10.30 -20.82 -1.99
CA LEU A 101 -11.41 -19.93 -1.61
C LEU A 101 -11.76 -18.97 -2.75
N ALA A 102 -10.76 -18.27 -3.29
CA ALA A 102 -10.93 -17.30 -4.37
C ALA A 102 -11.49 -17.92 -5.66
N LYS A 103 -11.10 -19.15 -6.00
CA LYS A 103 -11.61 -19.84 -7.19
C LYS A 103 -13.01 -20.40 -6.99
N VAL A 104 -13.27 -21.05 -5.86
CA VAL A 104 -14.47 -21.85 -5.60
C VAL A 104 -15.66 -20.99 -5.15
N PHE A 105 -15.41 -19.95 -4.36
CA PHE A 105 -16.42 -19.05 -3.80
C PHE A 105 -16.38 -17.65 -4.41
N ARG A 106 -16.02 -17.56 -5.69
CA ARG A 106 -15.83 -16.28 -6.41
C ARG A 106 -17.05 -15.34 -6.32
N SER A 107 -18.27 -15.87 -6.47
CA SER A 107 -19.50 -15.05 -6.38
C SER A 107 -19.77 -14.59 -4.96
N ALA A 108 -19.64 -15.49 -3.98
CA ALA A 108 -19.82 -15.17 -2.57
C ALA A 108 -18.82 -14.10 -2.08
N LEU A 109 -17.56 -14.16 -2.54
CA LEU A 109 -16.53 -13.14 -2.27
C LEU A 109 -16.90 -11.74 -2.78
N ARG A 110 -17.77 -11.64 -3.79
CA ARG A 110 -18.27 -10.36 -4.31
C ARG A 110 -19.54 -9.89 -3.58
N GLY A 111 -20.11 -10.71 -2.70
CA GLY A 111 -21.42 -10.48 -2.11
C GLY A 111 -22.58 -10.78 -3.05
N ASP A 112 -22.34 -11.53 -4.13
CA ASP A 112 -23.35 -11.84 -5.13
C ASP A 112 -24.06 -13.16 -4.79
N SER A 113 -25.38 -13.10 -4.55
CA SER A 113 -26.26 -14.27 -4.58
C SER A 113 -27.55 -13.92 -5.33
N LYS A 114 -27.79 -14.59 -6.46
CA LYS A 114 -28.98 -14.34 -7.30
C LYS A 114 -30.28 -14.74 -6.59
N ASP A 115 -30.24 -15.85 -5.86
CA ASP A 115 -31.41 -16.44 -5.22
C ASP A 115 -31.70 -15.81 -3.85
N ARG A 116 -30.71 -15.13 -3.25
CA ARG A 116 -30.76 -14.51 -1.92
C ARG A 116 -30.00 -13.16 -1.86
N PRO A 117 -30.40 -12.14 -2.65
CA PRO A 117 -29.66 -10.87 -2.74
C PRO A 117 -29.70 -10.05 -1.44
N GLU A 118 -30.83 -10.03 -0.74
CA GLU A 118 -30.96 -9.31 0.53
C GLU A 118 -30.09 -9.96 1.61
N LEU A 119 -30.06 -11.30 1.65
CA LEU A 119 -29.25 -12.03 2.63
C LEU A 119 -27.75 -11.88 2.37
N SER A 120 -27.30 -11.78 1.12
CA SER A 120 -25.87 -11.58 0.81
C SER A 120 -25.35 -10.19 1.21
N ALA A 121 -26.24 -9.22 1.37
CA ALA A 121 -25.94 -7.90 1.93
C ALA A 121 -26.05 -7.85 3.46
N THR A 122 -26.60 -8.89 4.09
CA THR A 122 -26.91 -8.91 5.53
C THR A 122 -25.83 -9.62 6.34
N ALA A 123 -25.50 -9.08 7.53
CA ALA A 123 -24.63 -9.75 8.47
C ALA A 123 -25.38 -10.92 9.16
N ILE A 124 -24.76 -12.09 9.18
CA ILE A 124 -25.35 -13.32 9.75
C ILE A 124 -24.39 -13.95 10.76
N PRO A 125 -24.89 -14.73 11.73
CA PRO A 125 -24.02 -15.46 12.65
C PRO A 125 -23.21 -16.50 11.86
N LEU A 126 -21.89 -16.38 11.92
CA LEU A 126 -20.94 -17.25 11.26
C LEU A 126 -19.96 -17.84 12.27
N GLU A 127 -19.62 -19.11 12.05
CA GLU A 127 -18.51 -19.80 12.68
C GLU A 127 -17.58 -20.31 11.57
N VAL A 128 -16.30 -19.94 11.63
CA VAL A 128 -15.28 -20.43 10.70
C VAL A 128 -14.26 -21.23 11.49
N ARG A 129 -13.93 -22.44 11.03
CA ARG A 129 -12.88 -23.25 11.64
C ARG A 129 -11.80 -23.62 10.61
N VAL A 130 -10.55 -23.43 11.01
CA VAL A 130 -9.34 -23.83 10.28
C VAL A 130 -8.51 -24.73 11.21
N PRO A 131 -8.71 -26.06 11.17
CA PRO A 131 -8.15 -26.96 12.18
C PRO A 131 -6.62 -27.01 12.23
N VAL A 132 -5.95 -26.78 11.10
CA VAL A 132 -4.49 -26.78 11.00
C VAL A 132 -4.07 -25.56 10.20
N LEU A 133 -3.95 -24.42 10.88
CA LEU A 133 -3.50 -23.17 10.28
C LEU A 133 -2.02 -22.95 10.52
N ARG A 134 -1.23 -22.74 9.47
CA ARG A 134 0.15 -22.26 9.63
C ARG A 134 0.13 -20.80 10.09
N CYS A 135 0.58 -20.55 11.31
CA CYS A 135 0.50 -19.23 11.94
C CYS A 135 1.88 -18.78 12.45
N ARG A 136 2.62 -18.06 11.60
CA ARG A 136 3.91 -17.49 11.96
C ARG A 136 3.70 -16.23 12.81
N GLY A 137 3.72 -16.40 14.12
CA GLY A 137 3.34 -15.39 15.10
C GLY A 137 2.41 -15.94 16.19
N GLY A 138 2.01 -17.21 16.09
CA GLY A 138 1.26 -17.89 17.13
C GLY A 138 -0.19 -17.43 17.27
N ALA A 139 -0.87 -17.92 18.30
CA ALA A 139 -2.27 -17.61 18.58
C ALA A 139 -2.52 -16.10 18.75
N GLU A 140 -1.60 -15.38 19.38
CA GLU A 140 -1.68 -13.93 19.61
C GLU A 140 -1.77 -13.12 18.32
N LEU A 141 -1.06 -13.54 17.27
CA LEU A 141 -1.15 -12.86 15.98
C LEU A 141 -2.52 -13.09 15.32
N ALA A 142 -3.07 -14.29 15.43
CA ALA A 142 -4.40 -14.56 14.89
C ALA A 142 -5.46 -13.69 15.60
N ASP A 143 -5.37 -13.54 16.92
CA ASP A 143 -6.23 -12.66 17.70
C ASP A 143 -6.13 -11.19 17.22
N ARG A 144 -4.92 -10.63 17.15
CA ARG A 144 -4.68 -9.26 16.66
C ARG A 144 -5.20 -8.98 15.24
N LEU A 145 -5.25 -9.99 14.39
CA LEU A 145 -5.68 -9.86 12.99
C LEU A 145 -7.19 -10.03 12.78
N PHE A 146 -7.88 -10.81 13.62
CA PHE A 146 -9.30 -11.09 13.42
C PHE A 146 -10.19 -10.34 14.42
N THR A 147 -9.75 -10.08 15.64
CA THR A 147 -10.55 -9.38 16.65
C THR A 147 -11.00 -7.97 16.21
N PRO A 148 -10.15 -7.13 15.58
CA PRO A 148 -10.59 -5.82 15.06
C PRO A 148 -11.65 -5.89 13.96
N LEU A 149 -11.83 -7.06 13.33
CA LEU A 149 -12.81 -7.30 12.27
C LEU A 149 -14.16 -7.81 12.79
N GLY A 150 -14.36 -7.81 14.11
CA GLY A 150 -15.60 -8.22 14.76
C GLY A 150 -15.70 -9.72 15.02
N TRP A 151 -14.58 -10.45 15.01
CA TRP A 151 -14.55 -11.87 15.38
C TRP A 151 -14.20 -12.05 16.86
N ALA A 152 -14.89 -12.97 17.52
CA ALA A 152 -14.38 -13.64 18.69
C ALA A 152 -13.45 -14.79 18.24
N VAL A 153 -12.19 -14.71 18.67
CA VAL A 153 -11.12 -15.60 18.21
C VAL A 153 -10.81 -16.64 19.28
N THR A 154 -10.78 -17.91 18.89
CA THR A 154 -10.21 -19.00 19.67
C THR A 154 -9.08 -19.62 18.86
N ALA A 155 -7.86 -19.48 19.33
CA ALA A 155 -6.66 -19.93 18.65
C ALA A 155 -5.83 -20.78 19.62
N THR A 156 -5.77 -22.10 19.40
CA THR A 156 -5.01 -23.03 20.24
C THR A 156 -3.80 -23.55 19.49
N ALA A 157 -2.60 -23.39 20.06
CA ALA A 157 -1.40 -23.96 19.47
C ALA A 157 -1.47 -25.49 19.45
N ILE A 158 -1.06 -26.09 18.33
CA ILE A 158 -1.04 -27.54 18.17
C ILE A 158 0.33 -28.05 18.62
N PRO A 159 0.44 -29.02 19.55
CA PRO A 159 1.73 -29.56 19.98
C PRO A 159 2.47 -30.20 18.80
N LEU A 160 3.81 -30.16 18.82
CA LEU A 160 4.61 -30.74 17.73
C LEU A 160 4.44 -32.27 17.64
N ASP A 161 4.44 -32.95 18.79
CA ASP A 161 4.07 -34.37 18.93
C ASP A 161 3.50 -34.57 20.34
N GLU A 162 2.28 -35.12 20.44
CA GLU A 162 1.61 -35.38 21.72
C GLU A 162 2.37 -36.35 22.62
N ARG A 163 3.20 -37.24 22.04
CA ARG A 163 4.01 -38.21 22.79
C ARG A 163 5.33 -37.63 23.29
N PHE A 164 5.75 -36.48 22.75
CA PHE A 164 6.98 -35.79 23.14
C PHE A 164 6.71 -34.32 23.50
N PRO A 165 5.98 -34.04 24.62
CA PRO A 165 5.60 -32.67 25.00
C PRO A 165 6.78 -31.72 25.17
N GLN A 166 7.97 -32.24 25.50
CA GLN A 166 9.19 -31.46 25.66
C GLN A 166 9.67 -30.78 24.36
N TRP A 167 9.15 -31.19 23.19
CA TRP A 167 9.42 -30.51 21.92
C TRP A 167 8.62 -29.21 21.75
N GLY A 168 7.64 -28.97 22.63
CA GLY A 168 6.82 -27.77 22.64
C GLY A 168 5.80 -27.72 21.51
N ASP A 169 5.28 -26.51 21.30
CA ASP A 169 4.24 -26.26 20.31
C ASP A 169 4.80 -26.22 18.89
N SER A 170 4.00 -26.71 17.95
CA SER A 170 4.26 -26.54 16.53
C SER A 170 3.99 -25.10 16.08
N ARG A 171 4.29 -24.81 14.81
CA ARG A 171 3.93 -23.54 14.15
C ARG A 171 2.46 -23.47 13.69
N TYR A 172 1.64 -24.45 14.07
CA TYR A 172 0.24 -24.54 13.66
C TYR A 172 -0.71 -24.22 14.82
N VAL A 173 -1.86 -23.70 14.45
CA VAL A 173 -2.93 -23.32 15.37
C VAL A 173 -4.25 -23.94 14.87
N ASP A 174 -5.06 -24.48 15.78
CA ASP A 174 -6.49 -24.72 15.53
C ASP A 174 -7.22 -23.40 15.77
N LEU A 175 -7.71 -22.80 14.69
CA LEU A 175 -8.37 -21.51 14.70
C LEU A 175 -9.87 -21.68 14.56
N THR A 176 -10.63 -21.10 15.48
CA THR A 176 -12.08 -20.92 15.38
C THR A 176 -12.41 -19.43 15.50
N LEU A 177 -13.20 -18.92 14.56
CA LEU A 177 -13.69 -17.54 14.52
C LEU A 177 -15.20 -17.58 14.64
N THR A 178 -15.78 -16.82 15.56
CA THR A 178 -17.23 -16.67 15.69
C THR A 178 -17.63 -15.20 15.66
N GLY A 179 -18.67 -14.84 14.93
CA GLY A 179 -19.04 -13.44 14.77
C GLY A 179 -20.31 -13.27 13.94
N THR A 180 -20.85 -12.05 13.94
CA THR A 180 -21.99 -11.68 13.08
C THR A 180 -21.50 -10.72 12.02
N VAL A 181 -21.22 -11.23 10.83
CA VAL A 181 -20.64 -10.46 9.71
C VAL A 181 -21.26 -10.93 8.39
N ARG A 182 -21.10 -10.15 7.31
CA ARG A 182 -21.53 -10.62 5.99
C ARG A 182 -20.62 -11.76 5.53
N LEU A 183 -21.18 -12.75 4.82
CA LEU A 183 -20.39 -13.87 4.30
C LEU A 183 -19.28 -13.40 3.35
N ALA A 184 -19.55 -12.37 2.54
CA ALA A 184 -18.56 -11.79 1.64
C ALA A 184 -17.35 -11.26 2.42
N ASP A 185 -17.59 -10.51 3.50
CA ASP A 185 -16.54 -9.92 4.34
C ASP A 185 -15.73 -11.04 5.01
N ALA A 186 -16.41 -12.05 5.59
CA ALA A 186 -15.74 -13.21 6.17
C ALA A 186 -14.80 -13.93 5.19
N LEU A 187 -15.26 -14.18 3.97
CA LEU A 187 -14.44 -14.83 2.94
C LEU A 187 -13.28 -13.93 2.50
N ASN A 188 -13.47 -12.62 2.42
CA ASN A 188 -12.41 -11.66 2.07
C ASN A 188 -11.36 -11.53 3.19
N HIS A 189 -11.78 -11.51 4.46
CA HIS A 189 -10.88 -11.56 5.62
C HIS A 189 -9.98 -12.80 5.53
N LEU A 190 -10.57 -13.98 5.32
CA LEU A 190 -9.81 -15.24 5.18
C LEU A 190 -8.88 -15.23 3.95
N TYR A 191 -9.36 -14.74 2.82
CA TYR A 191 -8.58 -14.65 1.58
C TYR A 191 -7.32 -13.79 1.76
N VAL A 192 -7.41 -12.67 2.49
CA VAL A 192 -6.29 -11.78 2.76
C VAL A 192 -5.41 -12.28 3.91
N LEU A 193 -5.99 -12.76 5.01
CA LEU A 193 -5.26 -13.02 6.24
C LEU A 193 -4.60 -14.41 6.29
N LEU A 194 -5.12 -15.43 5.58
CA LEU A 194 -4.46 -16.74 5.53
C LEU A 194 -3.03 -16.66 4.97
N PRO A 195 -2.74 -15.96 3.85
CA PRO A 195 -1.36 -15.75 3.40
C PRO A 195 -0.49 -14.92 4.37
N VAL A 196 -1.09 -14.00 5.13
CA VAL A 196 -0.39 -13.15 6.10
C VAL A 196 0.06 -13.95 7.32
N LEU A 197 -0.78 -14.89 7.77
CA LEU A 197 -0.49 -15.81 8.87
C LEU A 197 0.55 -16.85 8.45
N ASP A 198 0.47 -17.36 7.22
CA ASP A 198 1.43 -18.31 6.64
C ASP A 198 2.84 -17.71 6.48
N ASP A 199 2.92 -16.43 6.09
CA ASP A 199 4.16 -15.66 5.88
C ASP A 199 5.17 -16.34 4.93
N ALA A 200 4.67 -17.17 4.02
CA ALA A 200 5.46 -17.92 3.06
C ALA A 200 4.73 -18.01 1.71
N LYS A 201 4.60 -16.90 0.99
CA LYS A 201 4.10 -16.95 -0.39
C LYS A 201 5.14 -17.61 -1.30
N HIS A 202 4.71 -18.67 -1.99
CA HIS A 202 5.59 -19.54 -2.77
C HIS A 202 5.57 -19.27 -4.28
N TYR A 203 4.86 -18.23 -4.71
CA TYR A 203 4.82 -17.74 -6.08
C TYR A 203 5.33 -16.29 -6.13
N TRP A 204 5.74 -15.85 -7.31
CA TRP A 204 6.22 -14.49 -7.53
C TRP A 204 5.06 -13.49 -7.33
N VAL A 205 5.16 -12.61 -6.33
CA VAL A 205 4.18 -11.54 -6.09
C VAL A 205 4.37 -10.47 -7.16
N ALA A 206 3.40 -10.38 -8.06
CA ALA A 206 3.38 -9.43 -9.15
C ALA A 206 2.64 -8.13 -8.76
N PRO A 207 2.90 -7.03 -9.47
CA PRO A 207 2.15 -5.77 -9.44
C PRO A 207 0.63 -5.83 -9.19
N ASP A 208 -0.07 -6.80 -9.81
CA ASP A 208 -1.52 -7.00 -9.74
C ASP A 208 -2.01 -7.53 -8.38
N GLU A 209 -1.11 -8.10 -7.56
CA GLU A 209 -1.43 -8.54 -6.20
C GLU A 209 -1.82 -7.37 -5.29
N ILE A 210 -1.35 -6.15 -5.59
CA ILE A 210 -1.79 -4.93 -4.90
C ILE A 210 -3.27 -4.69 -5.17
N ASP A 211 -3.70 -4.73 -6.42
CA ASP A 211 -5.09 -4.45 -6.78
C ASP A 211 -6.03 -5.55 -6.25
N LYS A 212 -5.54 -6.78 -6.12
CA LYS A 212 -6.26 -7.87 -5.44
C LYS A 212 -6.39 -7.62 -3.94
N LEU A 213 -5.30 -7.19 -3.28
CA LEU A 213 -5.30 -6.85 -1.85
C LEU A 213 -6.27 -5.70 -1.58
N LEU A 214 -6.19 -4.61 -2.33
CA LEU A 214 -7.06 -3.45 -2.12
C LEU A 214 -8.53 -3.76 -2.39
N ARG A 215 -8.82 -4.59 -3.38
CA ARG A 215 -10.19 -5.02 -3.67
C ARG A 215 -10.77 -5.89 -2.56
N ALA A 216 -10.03 -6.89 -2.11
CA ALA A 216 -10.47 -7.77 -1.02
C ALA A 216 -10.42 -7.08 0.36
N GLY A 217 -9.56 -6.08 0.50
CA GLY A 217 -9.41 -5.23 1.68
C GLY A 217 -10.37 -4.05 1.75
N SER A 218 -11.19 -3.83 0.71
CA SER A 218 -12.07 -2.67 0.61
C SER A 218 -13.05 -2.63 1.79
N GLY A 219 -13.16 -1.47 2.43
CA GLY A 219 -14.07 -1.25 3.57
C GLY A 219 -13.58 -1.77 4.93
N TRP A 220 -12.37 -2.34 5.05
CA TRP A 220 -11.84 -2.77 6.35
C TRP A 220 -10.32 -2.66 6.49
N LEU A 221 -9.56 -2.89 5.41
CA LEU A 221 -8.10 -2.99 5.49
C LEU A 221 -7.46 -1.64 5.79
N ALA A 222 -8.06 -0.55 5.34
CA ALA A 222 -7.53 0.79 5.57
C ALA A 222 -7.58 1.17 7.05
N ASP A 223 -8.66 0.81 7.74
CA ASP A 223 -8.88 1.12 9.16
C ASP A 223 -8.30 0.08 10.12
N HIS A 224 -7.93 -1.09 9.59
CA HIS A 224 -7.36 -2.15 10.42
C HIS A 224 -6.09 -1.67 11.15
N PRO A 225 -5.96 -1.88 12.48
CA PRO A 225 -4.77 -1.44 13.23
C PRO A 225 -3.48 -2.07 12.70
N GLU A 226 -3.56 -3.32 12.24
CA GLU A 226 -2.45 -4.06 11.63
C GLU A 226 -2.30 -3.88 10.11
N HIS A 227 -2.94 -2.90 9.47
CA HIS A 227 -2.90 -2.70 8.01
C HIS A 227 -1.47 -2.69 7.42
N GLY A 228 -0.51 -2.12 8.17
CA GLY A 228 0.92 -2.14 7.87
C GLY A 228 1.50 -3.56 7.79
N LEU A 229 1.23 -4.38 8.81
CA LEU A 229 1.68 -5.77 8.88
C LEU A 229 1.03 -6.63 7.80
N ILE A 230 -0.29 -6.51 7.65
CA ILE A 230 -1.10 -7.24 6.66
C ILE A 230 -0.56 -6.98 5.26
N THR A 231 -0.41 -5.70 4.90
CA THR A 231 0.07 -5.30 3.57
C THR A 231 1.48 -5.82 3.28
N ARG A 232 2.40 -5.71 4.25
CA ARG A 232 3.78 -6.19 4.10
C ARG A 232 3.85 -7.70 3.89
N ARG A 233 3.19 -8.48 4.75
CA ARG A 233 3.22 -9.95 4.65
C ARG A 233 2.45 -10.47 3.45
N TYR A 234 1.30 -9.87 3.14
CA TYR A 234 0.53 -10.24 1.95
C TYR A 234 1.34 -10.04 0.66
N LEU A 235 2.18 -9.00 0.60
CA LEU A 235 3.04 -8.74 -0.55
C LEU A 235 4.43 -9.37 -0.43
N ALA A 236 4.55 -10.44 0.38
CA ALA A 236 5.77 -11.22 0.58
C ALA A 236 6.99 -10.35 0.94
N HIS A 237 6.80 -9.35 1.80
CA HIS A 237 7.81 -8.39 2.26
C HIS A 237 8.47 -7.57 1.15
N ARG A 238 7.87 -7.49 -0.06
CA ARG A 238 8.36 -6.65 -1.14
C ARG A 238 8.09 -5.18 -0.82
N ARG A 239 9.09 -4.52 -0.24
CA ARG A 239 9.02 -3.12 0.24
C ARG A 239 8.39 -2.16 -0.76
N ALA A 240 8.79 -2.21 -2.04
CA ALA A 240 8.25 -1.35 -3.09
C ALA A 240 6.73 -1.57 -3.34
N LEU A 241 6.27 -2.82 -3.33
CA LEU A 241 4.84 -3.12 -3.52
C LEU A 241 4.05 -2.77 -2.25
N ALA A 242 4.61 -3.07 -1.08
CA ALA A 242 3.99 -2.75 0.21
C ALA A 242 3.85 -1.24 0.42
N GLY A 243 4.87 -0.45 0.08
CA GLY A 243 4.81 1.02 0.12
C GLY A 243 3.73 1.57 -0.82
N GLN A 244 3.65 1.07 -2.06
CA GLN A 244 2.59 1.46 -3.01
C GLN A 244 1.19 1.14 -2.49
N ALA A 245 1.00 -0.03 -1.89
CA ALA A 245 -0.28 -0.45 -1.33
C ALA A 245 -0.65 0.39 -0.09
N LEU A 246 0.29 0.66 0.82
CA LEU A 246 0.06 1.49 2.02
C LEU A 246 -0.25 2.94 1.66
N SER A 247 0.42 3.50 0.66
CA SER A 247 0.10 4.84 0.15
C SER A 247 -1.34 4.91 -0.38
N ARG A 248 -1.80 3.89 -1.10
CA ARG A 248 -3.18 3.84 -1.60
C ARG A 248 -4.22 3.64 -0.48
N LEU A 249 -3.90 2.85 0.55
CA LEU A 249 -4.77 2.68 1.72
C LEU A 249 -4.87 3.99 2.52
N ALA A 250 -3.76 4.71 2.69
CA ALA A 250 -3.78 6.02 3.33
C ALA A 250 -4.63 7.04 2.55
N GLU A 251 -4.58 7.02 1.22
CA GLU A 251 -5.47 7.83 0.38
C GLU A 251 -6.94 7.47 0.54
N GLN A 252 -7.30 6.19 0.71
CA GLN A 252 -8.69 5.77 0.92
C GLN A 252 -9.26 6.32 2.24
N ARG A 253 -8.48 6.25 3.33
CA ARG A 253 -8.90 6.83 4.63
C ARG A 253 -9.19 8.32 4.52
N LEU A 254 -8.32 9.05 3.80
CA LEU A 254 -8.47 10.50 3.61
C LEU A 254 -9.69 10.88 2.75
N VAL A 255 -10.22 9.96 1.94
CA VAL A 255 -11.42 10.20 1.11
C VAL A 255 -12.71 9.82 1.86
N GLU A 256 -12.67 8.79 2.72
CA GLU A 256 -13.83 8.37 3.52
C GLU A 256 -14.10 9.34 4.70
N ASP A 257 -13.07 10.03 5.19
CA ASP A 257 -13.17 11.09 6.22
C ASP A 257 -13.60 12.47 5.67
N ASP A 258 -13.88 12.63 4.36
CA ASP A 258 -14.33 13.89 3.73
C ASP A 258 -15.62 13.70 2.91
N PRO A 259 -16.82 13.66 3.55
CA PRO A 259 -18.08 13.47 2.86
C PRO A 259 -18.70 14.76 2.28
N GLU A 260 -18.08 15.93 2.43
CA GLU A 260 -18.68 17.24 2.08
C GLU A 260 -18.18 17.87 0.77
N ALA A 261 -17.53 17.10 -0.12
CA ALA A 261 -17.01 17.64 -1.38
C ALA A 261 -18.03 17.72 -2.54
N ASP A 262 -19.35 17.74 -2.28
CA ASP A 262 -20.36 17.77 -3.34
C ASP A 262 -21.63 18.57 -2.99
N THR A 263 -21.51 19.82 -2.54
CA THR A 263 -22.48 20.91 -2.83
C THR A 263 -21.86 22.28 -2.58
N VAL A 264 -22.07 23.20 -3.54
CA VAL A 264 -21.61 24.60 -3.50
C VAL A 264 -22.70 25.47 -2.86
N GLU A 265 -22.42 26.10 -1.72
CA GLU A 265 -23.04 27.38 -1.29
C GLU A 265 -22.00 28.30 -0.60
N PRO A 266 -22.11 29.63 -0.75
CA PRO A 266 -21.13 30.60 -0.24
C PRO A 266 -21.22 30.80 1.29
N PRO A 267 -20.16 31.31 1.95
CA PRO A 267 -19.99 31.16 3.38
C PRO A 267 -20.94 32.08 4.16
N ALA A 268 -21.59 31.51 5.18
CA ALA A 268 -22.22 32.26 6.26
C ALA A 268 -21.30 32.25 7.48
N ASP A 269 -21.05 33.44 8.01
CA ASP A 269 -20.27 33.68 9.22
C ASP A 269 -20.80 32.89 10.43
N GLY A 270 -19.89 32.21 11.14
CA GLY A 270 -20.21 31.52 12.39
C GLY A 270 -18.94 31.11 13.13
N ALA A 271 -18.50 31.94 14.07
CA ALA A 271 -17.41 31.66 14.97
C ALA A 271 -17.74 30.48 15.91
N GLY A 272 -16.84 29.50 15.97
CA GLY A 272 -16.83 28.42 16.97
C GLY A 272 -15.43 27.87 17.12
N ALA A 273 -14.78 28.18 18.24
CA ALA A 273 -13.48 27.62 18.61
C ALA A 273 -13.66 26.16 19.07
N GLY A 274 -12.95 25.23 18.43
CA GLY A 274 -12.89 23.81 18.80
C GLY A 274 -11.86 23.07 17.94
N GLU A 275 -10.75 22.66 18.57
CA GLU A 275 -9.66 21.79 18.10
C GLU A 275 -9.35 21.74 16.60
N ALA A 276 -8.25 22.40 16.20
CA ALA A 276 -7.72 22.37 14.85
C ALA A 276 -7.41 20.93 14.41
N VAL A 277 -8.21 20.40 13.48
CA VAL A 277 -7.91 19.18 12.72
C VAL A 277 -6.53 19.38 12.08
N ARG A 278 -5.49 18.70 12.61
CA ARG A 278 -4.14 18.80 12.06
C ARG A 278 -4.16 18.26 10.64
N LYS A 279 -3.72 19.10 9.69
CA LYS A 279 -3.64 18.68 8.29
C LYS A 279 -2.58 17.58 8.17
N PRO A 280 -2.78 16.57 7.31
CA PRO A 280 -1.74 15.57 7.08
C PRO A 280 -0.47 16.25 6.55
N LEU A 281 0.71 15.87 7.06
CA LEU A 281 1.99 16.49 6.66
C LEU A 281 2.20 16.50 5.13
N ALA A 282 1.73 15.48 4.42
CA ALA A 282 1.82 15.43 2.96
C ALA A 282 1.02 16.56 2.28
N VAL A 283 -0.10 16.99 2.86
CA VAL A 283 -0.90 18.12 2.39
C VAL A 283 -0.17 19.43 2.68
N GLU A 284 0.37 19.58 3.89
CA GLU A 284 1.16 20.76 4.26
C GLU A 284 2.40 20.92 3.38
N ARG A 285 3.08 19.81 3.07
CA ARG A 285 4.22 19.78 2.14
C ARG A 285 3.85 20.25 0.74
N ARG A 286 2.75 19.74 0.17
CA ARG A 286 2.28 20.20 -1.14
C ARG A 286 1.89 21.67 -1.11
N ALA A 287 1.24 22.13 -0.05
CA ALA A 287 0.91 23.55 0.12
C ALA A 287 2.18 24.43 0.19
N ALA A 288 3.21 24.02 0.92
CA ALA A 288 4.48 24.72 1.00
C ALA A 288 5.21 24.76 -0.36
N VAL A 289 5.20 23.66 -1.12
CA VAL A 289 5.74 23.62 -2.49
C VAL A 289 4.98 24.59 -3.41
N LEU A 290 3.64 24.60 -3.37
CA LEU A 290 2.83 25.52 -4.17
C LEU A 290 3.09 26.99 -3.80
N ALA A 291 3.29 27.28 -2.51
CA ALA A 291 3.66 28.61 -2.05
C ALA A 291 5.04 29.03 -2.59
N ALA A 292 6.04 28.14 -2.53
CA ALA A 292 7.37 28.39 -3.08
C ALA A 292 7.35 28.60 -4.60
N LEU A 293 6.54 27.81 -5.33
CA LEU A 293 6.35 27.99 -6.78
C LEU A 293 5.66 29.33 -7.11
N ALA A 294 4.73 29.77 -6.27
CA ALA A 294 4.07 31.06 -6.42
C ALA A 294 5.02 32.23 -6.13
N GLU A 295 5.90 32.10 -5.12
CA GLU A 295 6.91 33.11 -4.76
C GLU A 295 7.85 33.43 -5.93
N VAL A 296 8.28 32.40 -6.67
CA VAL A 296 9.15 32.57 -7.84
C VAL A 296 8.39 32.88 -9.14
N GLY A 297 7.06 32.99 -9.09
CA GLY A 297 6.22 33.30 -10.25
C GLY A 297 6.25 32.24 -11.36
N ALA A 298 6.47 30.97 -11.01
CA ALA A 298 6.61 29.91 -12.02
C ALA A 298 5.28 29.61 -12.73
N THR A 299 5.35 29.44 -14.05
CA THR A 299 4.18 29.04 -14.88
C THR A 299 4.41 27.72 -15.60
N ARG A 300 5.66 27.39 -15.91
CA ARG A 300 6.08 26.14 -16.54
C ARG A 300 6.87 25.33 -15.52
N VAL A 301 6.29 24.24 -15.03
CA VAL A 301 6.81 23.50 -13.86
C VAL A 301 7.10 22.04 -14.19
N LEU A 302 8.24 21.55 -13.70
CA LEU A 302 8.59 20.13 -13.66
C LEU A 302 8.30 19.56 -12.27
N ASP A 303 7.61 18.44 -12.20
CA ASP A 303 7.51 17.59 -11.01
C ASP A 303 8.41 16.36 -11.24
N LEU A 304 9.63 16.41 -10.70
CA LEU A 304 10.68 15.43 -10.90
C LEU A 304 10.60 14.35 -9.82
N GLY A 305 10.20 13.14 -10.19
CA GLY A 305 9.78 12.12 -9.23
C GLY A 305 8.31 12.24 -8.87
N CYS A 306 7.44 12.49 -9.86
CA CYS A 306 6.04 12.89 -9.64
C CYS A 306 5.17 11.82 -8.98
N GLY A 307 5.65 10.58 -8.90
CA GLY A 307 4.93 9.50 -8.25
C GLY A 307 3.53 9.31 -8.85
N GLY A 308 2.55 9.06 -7.97
CA GLY A 308 1.15 8.92 -8.38
C GLY A 308 0.47 10.22 -8.84
N GLY A 309 1.20 11.32 -9.03
CA GLY A 309 0.68 12.58 -9.56
C GLY A 309 -0.11 13.44 -8.57
N ALA A 310 0.18 13.33 -7.27
CA ALA A 310 -0.51 14.11 -6.24
C ALA A 310 -0.28 15.62 -6.41
N LEU A 311 0.99 16.04 -6.55
CA LEU A 311 1.34 17.44 -6.81
C LEU A 311 0.83 17.90 -8.19
N LEU A 312 0.94 17.05 -9.21
CA LEU A 312 0.36 17.33 -10.54
C LEU A 312 -1.13 17.67 -10.47
N GLY A 313 -1.88 16.99 -9.60
CA GLY A 313 -3.32 17.26 -9.40
C GLY A 313 -3.56 18.64 -8.81
N ASP A 314 -2.75 19.06 -7.84
CA ASP A 314 -2.85 20.40 -7.24
C ASP A 314 -2.42 21.49 -8.23
N LEU A 315 -1.34 21.27 -8.99
CA LEU A 315 -0.88 22.16 -10.06
C LEU A 315 -1.92 22.30 -11.17
N ALA A 316 -2.62 21.22 -11.53
CA ALA A 316 -3.62 21.24 -12.60
C ALA A 316 -4.83 22.15 -12.29
N ARG A 317 -5.21 22.24 -11.01
CA ARG A 317 -6.32 23.06 -10.53
C ARG A 317 -6.01 24.56 -10.60
N ASP A 318 -4.74 24.93 -10.46
CA ASP A 318 -4.31 26.32 -10.53
C ASP A 318 -4.05 26.74 -11.97
N ARG A 319 -4.75 27.78 -12.43
CA ARG A 319 -4.69 28.26 -13.82
C ARG A 319 -3.40 29.00 -14.16
N ARG A 320 -2.57 29.37 -13.17
CA ARG A 320 -1.27 30.02 -13.38
C ARG A 320 -0.27 29.11 -14.10
N PHE A 321 -0.36 27.80 -13.89
CA PHE A 321 0.57 26.84 -14.48
C PHE A 321 0.19 26.50 -15.92
N THR A 322 0.86 27.08 -16.90
CA THR A 322 0.52 26.92 -18.33
C THR A 322 1.12 25.63 -18.93
N GLU A 323 2.18 25.10 -18.34
CA GLU A 323 2.79 23.82 -18.73
C GLU A 323 3.26 23.06 -17.48
N ILE A 324 2.79 21.83 -17.31
CA ILE A 324 3.07 20.97 -16.17
C ILE A 324 3.62 19.66 -16.71
N VAL A 325 4.81 19.25 -16.28
CA VAL A 325 5.40 17.99 -16.69
C VAL A 325 5.73 17.15 -15.46
N GLY A 326 5.07 15.99 -15.35
CA GLY A 326 5.45 14.96 -14.40
C GLY A 326 6.50 14.03 -14.99
N VAL A 327 7.57 13.78 -14.24
CA VAL A 327 8.65 12.88 -14.64
C VAL A 327 8.84 11.80 -13.60
N ASP A 328 8.91 10.54 -14.01
CA ASP A 328 9.23 9.42 -13.13
C ASP A 328 10.02 8.35 -13.88
N VAL A 329 10.88 7.60 -13.19
CA VAL A 329 11.62 6.48 -13.78
C VAL A 329 10.70 5.29 -14.09
N SER A 330 9.59 5.18 -13.36
CA SER A 330 8.64 4.07 -13.44
C SER A 330 7.49 4.39 -14.39
N ALA A 331 7.51 3.77 -15.58
CA ALA A 331 6.40 3.84 -16.54
C ALA A 331 5.04 3.47 -15.89
N ARG A 332 5.03 2.46 -15.01
CA ARG A 332 3.82 2.02 -14.29
C ARG A 332 3.24 3.12 -13.40
N ILE A 333 4.09 3.91 -12.75
CA ILE A 333 3.65 4.99 -11.87
C ILE A 333 3.09 6.16 -12.68
N LEU A 334 3.66 6.44 -13.85
CA LEU A 334 3.10 7.40 -14.79
C LEU A 334 1.71 6.99 -15.29
N GLU A 335 1.48 5.71 -15.60
CA GLU A 335 0.13 5.21 -15.92
C GLU A 335 -0.87 5.38 -14.76
N ILE A 336 -0.39 5.29 -13.51
CA ILE A 336 -1.22 5.54 -12.32
C ILE A 336 -1.55 7.04 -12.21
N ALA A 337 -0.56 7.92 -12.40
CA ALA A 337 -0.76 9.36 -12.40
C ALA A 337 -1.75 9.78 -13.49
N GLU A 338 -1.63 9.25 -14.70
CA GLU A 338 -2.55 9.50 -15.81
C GLU A 338 -4.00 9.16 -15.45
N ARG A 339 -4.23 7.96 -14.88
CA ARG A 339 -5.57 7.53 -14.46
C ARG A 339 -6.13 8.37 -13.30
N ARG A 340 -5.30 8.73 -12.32
CA ARG A 340 -5.71 9.55 -11.16
C ARG A 340 -6.09 10.96 -11.58
N LEU A 341 -5.31 11.56 -12.47
CA LEU A 341 -5.59 12.88 -13.06
C LEU A 341 -6.76 12.84 -14.05
N ARG A 342 -7.23 11.64 -14.44
CA ARG A 342 -8.31 11.42 -15.42
C ARG A 342 -8.05 12.21 -16.71
N LEU A 343 -6.80 12.17 -17.20
CA LEU A 343 -6.38 12.98 -18.35
C LEU A 343 -7.26 12.73 -19.59
N ASP A 344 -7.75 11.50 -19.75
CA ASP A 344 -8.70 11.05 -20.77
C ASP A 344 -10.06 11.78 -20.72
N ARG A 345 -10.47 12.25 -19.53
CA ARG A 345 -11.74 12.93 -19.30
C ARG A 345 -11.61 14.45 -19.22
N LEU A 346 -10.38 14.99 -19.17
CA LEU A 346 -10.16 16.42 -19.11
C LEU A 346 -10.48 17.10 -20.45
N PRO A 347 -11.05 18.31 -20.44
CA PRO A 347 -11.17 19.14 -21.63
C PRO A 347 -9.81 19.35 -22.31
N GLU A 348 -9.77 19.43 -23.63
CA GLU A 348 -8.52 19.51 -24.42
C GLU A 348 -7.55 20.58 -23.90
N ARG A 349 -8.06 21.75 -23.53
CA ARG A 349 -7.27 22.86 -22.97
C ARG A 349 -6.61 22.54 -21.63
N GLN A 350 -7.27 21.75 -20.77
CA GLN A 350 -6.71 21.35 -19.48
C GLN A 350 -5.75 20.18 -19.66
N ARG A 351 -6.10 19.22 -20.52
CA ARG A 351 -5.25 18.07 -20.85
C ARG A 351 -3.93 18.50 -21.49
N GLY A 352 -3.97 19.42 -22.45
CA GLY A 352 -2.79 19.89 -23.18
C GLY A 352 -1.75 20.62 -22.31
N ARG A 353 -2.12 21.03 -21.09
CA ARG A 353 -1.20 21.63 -20.12
C ARG A 353 -0.34 20.58 -19.40
N ILE A 354 -0.77 19.31 -19.37
CA ILE A 354 -0.14 18.26 -18.54
C ILE A 354 0.54 17.23 -19.44
N LYS A 355 1.82 16.96 -19.18
CA LYS A 355 2.58 15.90 -19.86
C LYS A 355 3.21 14.98 -18.82
N LEU A 356 3.33 13.70 -19.17
CA LEU A 356 3.99 12.69 -18.34
C LEU A 356 5.14 12.08 -19.13
N TRP A 357 6.36 12.13 -18.60
CA TRP A 357 7.56 11.63 -19.27
C TRP A 357 8.29 10.62 -18.40
N GLN A 358 8.63 9.48 -19.01
CA GLN A 358 9.54 8.55 -18.38
C GLN A 358 10.99 9.05 -18.55
N SER A 359 11.68 9.25 -17.44
CA SER A 359 13.10 9.59 -17.39
C SER A 359 13.66 9.29 -16.01
N ALA A 360 14.97 9.03 -15.92
CA ALA A 360 15.63 8.90 -14.62
C ALA A 360 16.44 10.17 -14.36
N LEU A 361 16.30 10.72 -13.15
CA LEU A 361 16.89 12.00 -12.75
C LEU A 361 18.42 11.95 -12.61
N THR A 362 19.06 10.82 -12.93
CA THR A 362 20.52 10.64 -12.97
C THR A 362 21.11 10.72 -14.37
N TYR A 363 20.29 10.99 -15.40
CA TYR A 363 20.73 11.23 -16.77
C TYR A 363 20.28 12.61 -17.23
N ARG A 364 21.04 13.20 -18.15
CA ARG A 364 20.68 14.45 -18.80
C ARG A 364 19.58 14.20 -19.82
N ASP A 365 18.47 14.92 -19.69
CA ASP A 365 17.33 14.84 -20.60
C ASP A 365 17.03 16.25 -21.12
N ASP A 366 17.27 16.47 -22.41
CA ASP A 366 17.12 17.78 -23.05
C ASP A 366 15.68 18.30 -23.02
N ARG A 367 14.68 17.40 -22.87
CA ARG A 367 13.27 17.79 -22.77
C ARG A 367 12.97 18.57 -21.49
N LEU A 368 13.80 18.42 -20.46
CA LEU A 368 13.63 19.07 -19.15
C LEU A 368 14.17 20.50 -19.10
N ARG A 369 14.74 21.01 -20.21
CA ARG A 369 15.34 22.35 -20.24
C ARG A 369 14.29 23.44 -20.44
N GLY A 370 14.60 24.63 -19.92
CA GLY A 370 13.84 25.84 -20.19
C GLY A 370 12.52 25.94 -19.41
N PHE A 371 12.37 25.23 -18.29
CA PHE A 371 11.26 25.37 -17.36
C PHE A 371 11.56 26.46 -16.33
N ASP A 372 10.49 27.10 -15.81
CA ASP A 372 10.60 28.18 -14.83
C ASP A 372 11.03 27.60 -13.47
N ALA A 373 10.45 26.46 -13.10
CA ALA A 373 10.78 25.76 -11.86
C ALA A 373 10.77 24.23 -12.01
N ALA A 374 11.55 23.56 -11.17
CA ALA A 374 11.46 22.12 -10.94
C ALA A 374 11.23 21.81 -9.47
N VAL A 375 10.52 20.72 -9.20
CA VAL A 375 10.24 20.24 -7.85
C VAL A 375 10.81 18.84 -7.68
N LEU A 376 11.56 18.62 -6.61
CA LEU A 376 12.06 17.34 -6.12
C LEU A 376 11.41 17.10 -4.74
N MET A 377 10.14 16.70 -4.74
CA MET A 377 9.37 16.55 -3.51
C MET A 377 9.51 15.13 -2.96
N GLU A 378 10.36 14.95 -1.95
CA GLU A 378 10.65 13.65 -1.31
C GLU A 378 11.24 12.65 -2.30
N VAL A 379 12.39 13.02 -2.87
CA VAL A 379 13.04 12.30 -3.96
C VAL A 379 14.49 11.99 -3.63
N VAL A 380 15.21 12.96 -3.09
CA VAL A 380 16.65 12.88 -2.87
C VAL A 380 17.01 11.73 -1.91
N GLU A 381 16.19 11.50 -0.89
CA GLU A 381 16.31 10.42 0.09
C GLU A 381 16.15 9.01 -0.49
N HIS A 382 15.56 8.88 -1.67
CA HIS A 382 15.41 7.59 -2.37
C HIS A 382 16.57 7.32 -3.35
N VAL A 383 17.45 8.29 -3.56
CA VAL A 383 18.61 8.17 -4.43
C VAL A 383 19.79 7.64 -3.64
N ASP A 384 20.52 6.67 -4.20
CA ASP A 384 21.74 6.18 -3.56
C ASP A 384 22.76 7.35 -3.44
N PRO A 385 23.38 7.59 -2.27
CA PRO A 385 24.26 8.75 -2.07
C PRO A 385 25.35 8.95 -3.15
N PRO A 386 25.99 7.90 -3.71
CA PRO A 386 26.95 8.05 -4.80
C PRO A 386 26.36 8.61 -6.11
N ARG A 387 25.04 8.60 -6.27
CA ARG A 387 24.31 9.09 -7.45
C ARG A 387 23.77 10.51 -7.28
N LEU A 388 23.77 11.07 -6.06
CA LEU A 388 23.34 12.45 -5.82
C LEU A 388 24.10 13.48 -6.66
N PRO A 389 25.43 13.36 -6.89
CA PRO A 389 26.13 14.28 -7.79
C PRO A 389 25.62 14.23 -9.23
N ALA A 390 25.22 13.06 -9.71
CA ALA A 390 24.64 12.90 -11.05
C ALA A 390 23.23 13.51 -11.12
N LEU A 391 22.43 13.39 -10.07
CA LEU A 391 21.15 14.09 -9.96
C LEU A 391 21.34 15.60 -9.95
N ALA A 392 22.28 16.10 -9.15
CA ALA A 392 22.58 17.52 -9.08
C ALA A 392 23.02 18.06 -10.45
N ASP A 393 23.89 17.33 -11.17
CA ASP A 393 24.30 17.69 -12.53
C ASP A 393 23.14 17.69 -13.53
N ALA A 394 22.30 16.65 -13.51
CA ALA A 394 21.17 16.54 -14.42
C ALA A 394 20.13 17.65 -14.21
N VAL A 395 19.80 17.97 -12.95
CA VAL A 395 18.76 18.95 -12.60
C VAL A 395 19.30 20.38 -12.60
N PHE A 396 20.34 20.66 -11.82
CA PHE A 396 20.84 22.03 -11.63
C PHE A 396 21.82 22.46 -12.72
N GLY A 397 22.61 21.52 -13.27
CA GLY A 397 23.58 21.80 -14.32
C GLY A 397 22.99 21.80 -15.73
N HIS A 398 22.22 20.75 -16.07
CA HIS A 398 21.74 20.52 -17.43
C HIS A 398 20.32 21.04 -17.68
N ALA A 399 19.33 20.59 -16.92
CA ALA A 399 17.95 21.08 -17.03
C ALA A 399 17.87 22.57 -16.68
N ARG A 400 18.59 22.97 -15.62
CA ARG A 400 18.89 24.34 -15.20
C ARG A 400 17.65 25.26 -15.18
N PRO A 401 16.57 24.88 -14.46
CA PRO A 401 15.37 25.71 -14.34
C PRO A 401 15.66 27.02 -13.59
N GLY A 402 14.77 28.01 -13.69
CA GLY A 402 14.89 29.29 -12.96
C GLY A 402 14.91 29.11 -11.44
N ALA A 403 14.10 28.18 -10.93
CA ALA A 403 14.06 27.77 -9.53
C ALA A 403 14.01 26.24 -9.36
N VAL A 404 14.46 25.74 -8.21
CA VAL A 404 14.29 24.33 -7.80
C VAL A 404 13.77 24.28 -6.37
N VAL A 405 12.67 23.58 -6.14
CA VAL A 405 12.17 23.29 -4.79
C VAL A 405 12.56 21.87 -4.43
N VAL A 406 13.31 21.68 -3.34
CA VAL A 406 13.67 20.37 -2.82
C VAL A 406 13.04 20.19 -1.44
N THR A 407 12.30 19.11 -1.23
CA THR A 407 11.85 18.70 0.11
C THR A 407 12.40 17.34 0.49
N THR A 408 12.75 17.16 1.76
CA THR A 408 13.22 15.89 2.27
C THR A 408 12.89 15.76 3.77
N PRO A 409 12.79 14.54 4.33
CA PRO A 409 12.59 14.33 5.75
C PRO A 409 13.70 14.94 6.62
N ASN A 410 13.35 15.31 7.85
CA ASN A 410 14.30 15.68 8.89
C ASN A 410 14.50 14.51 9.87
N VAL A 411 15.67 13.87 9.83
CA VAL A 411 15.97 12.74 10.73
C VAL A 411 15.98 13.15 12.21
N GLU A 412 16.27 14.41 12.52
CA GLU A 412 16.26 14.91 13.90
C GLU A 412 14.84 14.84 14.49
N TYR A 413 13.80 14.98 13.66
CA TYR A 413 12.41 14.93 14.08
C TYR A 413 11.95 13.50 14.43
N ASN A 414 12.69 12.47 14.01
CA ASN A 414 12.24 11.08 14.14
C ASN A 414 11.96 10.66 15.59
N VAL A 415 12.63 11.29 16.56
CA VAL A 415 12.41 11.07 18.00
C VAL A 415 10.99 11.44 18.47
N ARG A 416 10.24 12.21 17.68
CA ARG A 416 8.85 12.60 17.95
C ARG A 416 7.83 11.63 17.37
N TYR A 417 8.25 10.64 16.59
CA TYR A 417 7.36 9.58 16.10
C TYR A 417 7.30 8.41 17.10
N GLU A 418 6.12 8.19 17.67
CA GLU A 418 5.87 7.04 18.54
C GLU A 418 6.06 5.72 17.78
N GLY A 419 6.82 4.78 18.37
CA GLY A 419 7.06 3.46 17.79
C GLY A 419 8.20 3.37 16.76
N LEU A 420 8.91 4.49 16.48
CA LEU A 420 10.09 4.47 15.63
C LEU A 420 11.35 4.16 16.46
N ALA A 421 12.05 3.08 16.12
CA ALA A 421 13.28 2.69 16.84
C ALA A 421 14.41 3.72 16.64
N PRO A 422 15.29 3.95 17.64
CA PRO A 422 16.43 4.85 17.48
C PRO A 422 17.30 4.48 16.28
N GLY A 423 17.54 5.44 15.39
CA GLY A 423 18.32 5.23 14.15
C GLY A 423 17.55 4.59 12.98
N ALA A 424 16.26 4.31 13.13
CA ALA A 424 15.40 3.90 12.02
C ALA A 424 14.97 5.11 11.18
N HIS A 425 14.89 4.92 9.86
CA HIS A 425 14.29 5.89 8.94
C HIS A 425 12.77 5.91 9.09
N ARG A 426 12.17 7.08 8.94
CA ARG A 426 10.72 7.30 8.90
C ARG A 426 10.05 6.41 7.85
N HIS A 427 10.70 6.24 6.71
CA HIS A 427 10.27 5.28 5.69
C HIS A 427 11.36 4.28 5.31
N ALA A 428 10.90 3.05 5.09
CA ALA A 428 11.73 1.87 4.91
C ALA A 428 12.48 1.82 3.57
N ASP A 429 12.13 2.69 2.62
CA ASP A 429 12.69 2.84 1.29
C ASP A 429 13.61 4.07 1.16
N HIS A 430 13.80 4.83 2.24
CA HIS A 430 14.85 5.83 2.32
C HIS A 430 16.22 5.15 2.31
N ARG A 431 17.12 5.70 1.49
CA ARG A 431 18.54 5.34 1.45
C ARG A 431 19.33 6.06 2.55
N PHE A 432 18.85 7.23 2.93
CA PHE A 432 19.35 8.08 4.01
C PHE A 432 18.24 9.06 4.44
N GLU A 433 18.41 9.70 5.59
CA GLU A 433 17.64 10.89 5.98
C GLU A 433 18.63 11.90 6.55
N TRP A 434 18.56 13.15 6.09
CA TRP A 434 19.50 14.17 6.53
C TRP A 434 19.02 14.88 7.80
N THR A 435 19.98 15.25 8.64
CA THR A 435 19.81 16.33 9.62
C THR A 435 19.69 17.68 8.90
N ARG A 436 19.23 18.72 9.61
CA ARG A 436 19.22 20.10 9.11
C ARG A 436 20.60 20.56 8.65
N ALA A 437 21.63 20.24 9.42
CA ALA A 437 23.01 20.60 9.09
C ALA A 437 23.53 19.92 7.81
N GLU A 438 23.20 18.65 7.60
CA GLU A 438 23.60 17.91 6.38
C GLU A 438 22.85 18.42 5.15
N PHE A 439 21.54 18.65 5.28
CA PHE A 439 20.73 19.17 4.18
C PHE A 439 21.17 20.58 3.78
N THR A 440 21.40 21.48 4.76
CA THR A 440 21.92 22.83 4.50
C THR A 440 23.27 22.76 3.79
N ARG A 441 24.20 21.91 4.26
CA ARG A 441 25.52 21.77 3.63
C ARG A 441 25.41 21.33 2.17
N TRP A 442 24.68 20.24 1.93
CA TRP A 442 24.49 19.72 0.57
C TRP A 442 23.85 20.76 -0.34
N ALA A 443 22.80 21.43 0.13
CA ALA A 443 22.09 22.43 -0.65
C ALA A 443 22.97 23.65 -0.97
N THR A 444 23.74 24.17 0.01
CA THR A 444 24.68 25.28 -0.24
C THR A 444 25.80 24.89 -1.21
N GLU A 445 26.34 23.68 -1.12
CA GLU A 445 27.35 23.18 -2.07
C GLU A 445 26.81 23.07 -3.49
N VAL A 446 25.60 22.52 -3.66
CA VAL A 446 24.91 22.43 -4.96
C VAL A 446 24.63 23.83 -5.51
N ALA A 447 24.12 24.74 -4.67
CA ALA A 447 23.81 26.11 -5.07
C ALA A 447 25.06 26.85 -5.58
N GLY A 448 26.15 26.81 -4.82
CA GLY A 448 27.42 27.43 -5.22
C GLY A 448 28.02 26.83 -6.47
N ARG A 449 27.93 25.50 -6.64
CA ARG A 449 28.48 24.80 -7.81
C ARG A 449 27.74 25.13 -9.11
N TYR A 450 26.43 25.32 -9.06
CA TYR A 450 25.59 25.49 -10.25
C TYR A 450 25.01 26.90 -10.44
N GLY A 451 25.40 27.87 -9.60
CA GLY A 451 25.02 29.28 -9.76
C GLY A 451 23.61 29.61 -9.27
N TYR A 452 23.18 28.96 -8.19
CA TYR A 452 21.93 29.25 -7.50
C TYR A 452 22.21 29.94 -6.15
N THR A 453 21.23 30.68 -5.67
CA THR A 453 21.06 31.04 -4.26
C THR A 453 20.08 30.05 -3.64
N VAL A 454 20.15 29.84 -2.32
CA VAL A 454 19.24 28.90 -1.63
C VAL A 454 18.72 29.48 -0.32
N GLY A 455 17.40 29.39 -0.14
CA GLY A 455 16.69 29.68 1.12
C GLY A 455 16.14 28.39 1.74
N PHE A 456 16.01 28.36 3.07
CA PHE A 456 15.56 27.19 3.82
C PHE A 456 14.30 27.50 4.63
N THR A 457 13.33 26.61 4.57
CA THR A 457 12.13 26.65 5.42
C THR A 457 11.78 25.25 5.92
N GLY A 458 10.96 25.18 6.97
CA GLY A 458 10.44 23.93 7.51
C GLY A 458 8.98 23.71 7.13
N VAL A 459 8.53 22.46 7.12
CA VAL A 459 7.12 22.09 6.94
C VAL A 459 6.65 21.09 7.98
N GLY A 460 5.51 21.37 8.60
CA GLY A 460 4.92 20.61 9.71
C GLY A 460 5.06 21.33 11.05
N ASP A 461 4.65 20.63 12.11
CA ASP A 461 4.81 21.08 13.50
C ASP A 461 6.28 21.43 13.78
N ASP A 462 6.55 22.68 14.18
CA ASP A 462 7.89 23.14 14.52
C ASP A 462 8.20 22.83 15.97
N ASP A 463 9.11 21.88 16.18
CA ASP A 463 9.61 21.52 17.51
C ASP A 463 10.86 22.38 17.86
N PRO A 464 10.89 23.06 19.01
CA PRO A 464 12.00 23.93 19.37
C PRO A 464 13.38 23.25 19.41
N GLN A 465 13.44 21.92 19.60
CA GLN A 465 14.69 21.17 19.69
C GLN A 465 15.07 20.58 18.33
N VAL A 466 14.11 19.94 17.65
CA VAL A 466 14.39 19.12 16.47
C VAL A 466 13.91 19.74 15.15
N GLY A 467 13.25 20.89 15.19
CA GLY A 467 12.71 21.61 14.04
C GLY A 467 11.44 20.96 13.50
N THR A 468 11.18 21.10 12.21
CA THR A 468 10.02 20.52 11.52
C THR A 468 10.30 19.12 10.97
N PRO A 469 9.26 18.27 10.74
CA PRO A 469 9.42 16.91 10.20
C PRO A 469 9.86 16.84 8.74
N THR A 470 9.57 17.87 7.95
CA THR A 470 10.07 18.02 6.57
C THR A 470 10.88 19.31 6.46
N GLN A 471 11.95 19.23 5.68
CA GLN A 471 12.85 20.33 5.34
C GLN A 471 12.57 20.75 3.90
N LEU A 472 12.60 22.05 3.61
CA LEU A 472 12.44 22.61 2.28
C LEU A 472 13.62 23.53 1.96
N ALA A 473 14.21 23.35 0.78
CA ALA A 473 15.17 24.28 0.19
C ALA A 473 14.61 24.84 -1.13
N LEU A 474 14.54 26.16 -1.23
CA LEU A 474 14.18 26.88 -2.44
C LEU A 474 15.46 27.44 -3.07
N PHE A 475 15.84 26.89 -4.22
CA PHE A 475 16.95 27.37 -5.02
C PHE A 475 16.44 28.35 -6.07
N THR A 476 17.05 29.52 -6.18
CA THR A 476 16.75 30.51 -7.22
C THR A 476 18.02 30.87 -7.96
N ARG A 477 17.99 30.78 -9.29
CA ARG A 477 19.17 31.06 -10.12
C ARG A 477 19.60 32.52 -9.93
N ALA A 478 20.90 32.73 -9.67
CA ALA A 478 21.44 34.04 -9.26
C ALA A 478 21.20 35.17 -10.29
N GLU A 479 21.06 34.83 -11.58
CA GLU A 479 20.80 35.79 -12.67
C GLU A 479 19.35 36.30 -12.71
N THR A 480 18.44 35.73 -11.92
CA THR A 480 16.99 36.03 -11.96
C THR A 480 16.52 36.93 -10.82
N ALA A 481 17.41 37.28 -9.88
CA ALA A 481 17.14 38.28 -8.87
C ALA A 481 17.24 39.68 -9.53
N GLN A 482 16.10 40.23 -9.97
CA GLN A 482 16.07 41.64 -10.37
C GLN A 482 16.51 42.51 -9.20
N PRO A 483 17.39 43.51 -9.41
CA PRO A 483 17.66 44.51 -8.39
C PRO A 483 16.37 45.30 -8.16
N THR A 484 15.93 45.37 -6.91
CA THR A 484 14.96 46.37 -6.47
C THR A 484 15.62 47.75 -6.60
N GLU A 485 15.45 48.39 -7.76
CA GLU A 485 15.73 49.81 -7.89
C GLU A 485 14.76 50.56 -6.98
N GLY A 486 15.31 51.02 -5.84
CA GLY A 486 14.65 51.95 -4.95
C GLY A 486 14.34 53.23 -5.71
N VAL A 487 13.05 53.55 -5.75
CA VAL A 487 12.59 54.91 -6.04
C VAL A 487 12.97 55.76 -4.84
N GLU A 488 14.14 56.41 -4.91
CA GLU A 488 14.37 57.65 -4.17
C GLU A 488 13.82 58.83 -4.96
N LYS A 489 13.31 59.81 -4.20
CA LYS A 489 12.36 60.87 -4.55
C LYS A 489 12.75 61.81 -5.69
#